data_AF-A0A0W0YAF1-F1
#
_entry.id   AF-A0A0W0YAF1-F1
#
_cell.length_a   1.000
_cell.length_b   1.000
_cell.length_c   1.000
_cell.angle_alpha   90.00
_cell.angle_beta   90.00
_cell.angle_gamma   90.00
#
_symmetry.space_group_name_H-M   'P 1'
#
loop_
_entity.id
_entity.type
_entity.pdbx_description
1 polymer ?
#
loop_
_entity_poly.entity_id
_entity_poly.type
_entity_poly.pdbx_seq_one_letter_code
_entity_poly.pdbx_strand_id
1 'polypeptide(L)'
;MKYQRGLLAALRTNPNNLTVKRLNKRERYLQQQPVTAALYYFKQRLHRLLMRKHRTAKQCTRLIPLFLKLVASLKESPFES
;
A
#
# COMPACT_ATOMS: atom_id res chain seq x y z
N MET A 1 -7.75 17.72 6.69
CA MET A 1 -6.32 17.50 6.33
C MET A 1 -5.69 18.64 5.50
N LYS A 2 -6.06 19.93 5.70
CA LYS A 2 -5.62 21.04 4.82
C LYS A 2 -4.14 21.47 5.01
N TYR A 3 -3.53 21.17 6.16
CA TYR A 3 -2.19 21.66 6.54
C TYR A 3 -1.08 20.60 6.61
N GLN A 4 -1.38 19.32 6.35
CA GLN A 4 -0.41 18.21 6.47
C GLN A 4 0.14 17.74 5.11
N ARG A 5 0.42 18.67 4.19
CA ARG A 5 0.88 18.35 2.82
C ARG A 5 2.12 17.45 2.79
N GLY A 6 3.09 17.69 3.67
CA GLY A 6 4.30 16.87 3.76
C GLY A 6 4.05 15.42 4.20
N LEU A 7 3.04 15.19 5.06
CA LEU A 7 2.63 13.84 5.47
C LEU A 7 1.87 13.14 4.34
N LEU A 8 0.92 13.83 3.70
CA LEU A 8 0.20 13.30 2.53
C LEU A 8 1.16 12.92 1.40
N ALA A 9 2.18 13.74 1.15
CA ALA A 9 3.24 13.40 0.22
C ALA A 9 3.97 12.12 0.65
N ALA A 10 4.35 12.00 1.93
CA ALA A 10 5.01 10.79 2.44
C ALA A 10 4.13 9.52 2.37
N LEU A 11 2.81 9.64 2.51
CA LEU A 11 1.87 8.52 2.34
C LEU A 11 1.68 8.12 0.87
N ARG A 12 1.85 9.06 -0.07
CA ARG A 12 1.72 8.81 -1.52
C ARG A 12 3.01 8.32 -2.18
N THR A 13 4.16 8.75 -1.69
CA THR A 13 5.47 8.38 -2.26
C THR A 13 5.82 6.91 -1.96
N ASN A 14 6.44 6.24 -2.92
CA ASN A 14 7.02 4.91 -2.72
C ASN A 14 8.04 4.94 -1.56
N PRO A 15 7.98 4.00 -0.59
CA PRO A 15 8.93 3.91 0.52
C PRO A 15 10.40 4.01 0.12
N ASN A 16 10.77 3.45 -1.03
CA ASN A 16 12.16 3.44 -1.52
C ASN A 16 12.64 4.82 -1.97
N ASN A 17 11.72 5.76 -2.25
CA ASN A 17 12.03 7.12 -2.71
C ASN A 17 11.94 8.14 -1.56
N LEU A 18 11.75 7.68 -0.32
CA LEU A 18 11.63 8.54 0.85
C LEU A 18 12.97 8.66 1.57
N THR A 19 13.31 9.88 1.98
CA THR A 19 14.40 10.07 2.94
C THR A 19 14.04 9.45 4.29
N VAL A 20 15.04 9.01 5.05
CA VAL A 20 14.88 8.38 6.37
C VAL A 20 13.98 9.21 7.30
N LYS A 21 14.18 10.54 7.32
CA LYS A 21 13.35 11.47 8.12
C LYS A 21 11.86 11.42 7.74
N ARG A 22 11.54 11.38 6.45
CA ARG A 22 10.15 11.32 5.97
C ARG A 22 9.53 9.95 6.19
N LEU A 23 10.33 8.89 6.07
CA LEU A 23 9.91 7.52 6.39
C LEU A 23 9.52 7.40 7.86
N ASN A 24 10.37 7.87 8.78
CA ASN A 24 10.08 7.86 10.22
C ASN A 24 8.83 8.67 10.57
N LYS A 25 8.64 9.84 9.93
CA LYS A 25 7.43 10.64 10.13
C LYS A 25 6.16 9.92 9.68
N ARG A 26 6.21 9.21 8.55
CA ARG A 26 5.10 8.38 8.08
C ARG A 26 4.83 7.23 9.05
N GLU A 27 5.86 6.53 9.46
CA GLU A 27 5.73 5.37 10.34
C GLU A 27 5.10 5.74 11.68
N ARG A 28 5.55 6.84 12.28
CA ARG A 28 4.96 7.38 13.51
C ARG A 28 3.47 7.69 13.36
N TYR A 29 3.07 8.24 12.22
CA TYR A 29 1.66 8.51 11.93
C TYR A 29 0.84 7.21 11.77
N LEU A 30 1.39 6.21 11.09
CA LEU A 30 0.72 4.91 10.93
C LEU A 30 0.58 4.20 12.28
N GLN A 31 1.59 4.26 13.15
CA GLN A 31 1.52 3.72 14.52
C GLN A 31 0.41 4.39 15.35
N GLN A 32 0.17 5.68 15.16
CA GLN A 32 -0.90 6.42 15.84
C GLN A 32 -2.29 6.12 15.26
N GLN A 33 -2.39 5.60 14.03
CA GLN A 33 -3.65 5.32 13.35
C GLN A 33 -3.66 3.90 12.76
N PRO A 34 -3.94 2.88 13.59
CA PRO A 34 -3.81 1.48 13.18
C PRO A 34 -4.75 1.09 12.03
N VAL A 35 -5.95 1.68 11.95
CA VAL A 35 -6.88 1.45 10.84
C VAL A 35 -6.30 1.96 9.51
N THR A 36 -5.77 3.20 9.50
CA THR A 36 -5.08 3.78 8.34
C THR A 36 -3.84 2.98 7.97
N ALA A 37 -3.10 2.46 8.97
CA ALA A 37 -1.94 1.61 8.76
C ALA A 37 -2.30 0.31 8.04
N ALA A 38 -3.35 -0.40 8.49
CA ALA A 38 -3.83 -1.61 7.84
C ALA A 38 -4.15 -1.37 6.35
N LEU A 39 -4.89 -0.30 6.05
CA LEU A 39 -5.23 0.08 4.68
C LEU A 39 -3.99 0.45 3.86
N TYR A 40 -3.06 1.20 4.46
CA TYR A 40 -1.80 1.58 3.82
C TYR A 40 -0.98 0.36 3.42
N TYR A 41 -0.72 -0.58 4.35
CA TYR A 41 0.08 -1.76 4.05
C TYR A 41 -0.62 -2.69 3.06
N PHE A 42 -1.94 -2.79 3.13
CA PHE A 42 -2.73 -3.53 2.16
C PHE A 42 -2.53 -2.97 0.75
N LYS A 43 -2.72 -1.65 0.56
CA LYS A 43 -2.44 -0.96 -0.71
C LYS A 43 -1.00 -1.20 -1.17
N GLN A 44 -0.02 -1.13 -0.27
CA GLN A 44 1.38 -1.33 -0.63
C GLN A 44 1.68 -2.77 -1.08
N ARG A 45 1.04 -3.77 -0.47
CA ARG A 45 1.12 -5.16 -0.91
C ARG A 45 0.57 -5.33 -2.33
N LEU A 46 -0.59 -4.73 -2.61
CA LEU A 46 -1.19 -4.76 -3.96
C LEU A 46 -0.29 -4.05 -4.98
N HIS A 47 0.20 -2.86 -4.67
CA HIS A 47 1.08 -2.10 -5.56
C HIS A 47 2.38 -2.86 -5.87
N ARG A 48 3.02 -3.48 -4.87
CA ARG A 48 4.21 -4.32 -5.09
C ARG A 48 3.94 -5.53 -5.97
N LEU A 49 2.73 -6.10 -5.91
CA LEU A 49 2.34 -7.19 -6.79
C LEU A 49 2.24 -6.71 -8.24
N LEU A 50 1.58 -5.57 -8.46
CA LEU A 50 1.39 -4.95 -9.77
C LEU A 50 2.71 -4.43 -10.38
N MET A 51 3.70 -4.06 -9.56
CA MET A 51 4.99 -3.58 -10.06
C MET A 51 5.93 -4.65 -10.60
N ARG A 52 5.53 -5.92 -10.53
CA ARG A 52 6.28 -7.05 -11.12
C ARG A 52 6.09 -7.10 -12.64
N LYS A 53 6.68 -6.14 -13.37
CA LYS A 53 6.55 -6.01 -14.84
C LYS A 53 7.27 -7.09 -15.66
N HIS A 54 8.36 -7.65 -15.15
CA HIS A 54 9.16 -8.67 -15.86
C HIS A 54 8.84 -10.06 -15.30
N ARG A 55 7.72 -10.63 -15.73
CA ARG A 55 7.26 -11.96 -15.32
C ARG A 55 6.87 -12.78 -16.54
N THR A 56 7.20 -14.07 -16.50
CA THR A 56 6.76 -15.01 -17.53
C THR A 56 5.30 -15.38 -17.32
N ALA A 57 4.62 -15.87 -18.38
CA ALA A 57 3.24 -16.33 -18.29
C ALA A 57 3.03 -17.31 -17.12
N LYS A 58 3.92 -18.32 -16.98
CA LYS A 58 3.90 -19.29 -15.88
C LYS A 58 4.02 -18.66 -14.48
N GLN A 59 4.75 -17.55 -14.34
CA GLN A 59 4.85 -16.82 -13.08
C GLN A 59 3.59 -15.99 -12.83
N CYS A 60 3.03 -15.34 -13.86
CA CYS A 60 1.77 -14.62 -13.76
C CYS A 60 0.61 -15.53 -13.33
N THR A 61 0.51 -16.74 -13.88
CA THR A 61 -0.51 -17.73 -13.48
C THR A 61 -0.50 -18.02 -11.97
N ARG A 62 0.67 -17.98 -11.32
CA ARG A 62 0.79 -18.15 -9.86
C ARG A 62 0.42 -16.88 -9.07
N LEU A 63 0.56 -15.70 -9.69
CA LEU A 63 0.28 -14.41 -9.06
C LEU A 63 -1.19 -13.99 -9.20
N ILE A 64 -1.89 -14.44 -10.25
CA ILE A 64 -3.30 -14.14 -10.48
C ILE A 64 -4.19 -14.54 -9.29
N PRO A 65 -4.11 -15.76 -8.71
CA PRO A 65 -4.92 -16.11 -7.54
C PRO A 65 -4.65 -15.21 -6.34
N LEU A 66 -3.39 -14.82 -6.12
CA LEU A 66 -3.01 -13.91 -5.05
C LEU A 66 -3.61 -12.50 -5.27
N PHE A 67 -3.59 -12.01 -6.51
CA PHE A 67 -4.22 -10.74 -6.88
C PHE A 67 -5.73 -10.78 -6.64
N LEU A 68 -6.41 -11.82 -7.14
CA LEU A 68 -7.85 -11.99 -6.98
C LEU A 68 -8.25 -12.10 -5.51
N LYS A 69 -7.49 -12.84 -4.70
CA LYS A 69 -7.71 -12.93 -3.25
C LYS A 69 -7.62 -11.56 -2.58
N LEU A 70 -6.64 -10.74 -2.93
CA LEU A 70 -6.52 -9.39 -2.38
C LEU A 70 -7.73 -8.53 -2.79
N VAL A 71 -8.13 -8.54 -4.06
CA VAL A 71 -9.30 -7.78 -4.52
C VAL A 71 -10.59 -8.23 -3.80
N ALA A 72 -10.79 -9.54 -3.62
CA ALA A 72 -11.92 -10.08 -2.87
C ALA A 72 -11.93 -9.59 -1.42
N SER A 73 -10.79 -9.68 -0.71
CA SER A 73 -10.68 -9.18 0.67
C SER A 73 -10.92 -7.67 0.79
N LEU A 74 -10.63 -6.88 -0.25
CA LEU A 74 -10.97 -5.47 -0.28
C LEU A 74 -12.48 -5.25 -0.45
N LYS A 75 -13.14 -6.03 -1.30
CA LYS A 75 -14.60 -5.94 -1.50
C LYS A 75 -15.39 -6.40 -0.28
N GLU A 76 -14.89 -7.41 0.44
CA GLU A 76 -15.47 -7.92 1.68
C GLU A 76 -15.16 -7.03 2.89
N SER A 77 -14.23 -6.09 2.74
CA SER A 77 -13.90 -5.18 3.82
C SER A 77 -15.07 -4.24 4.12
N PRO A 78 -15.28 -3.86 5.38
CA PRO A 78 -16.35 -2.93 5.78
C PRO A 78 -16.08 -1.48 5.36
N PHE A 79 -15.13 -1.25 4.45
CA PHE A 79 -14.82 0.07 3.94
C PHE A 79 -15.81 0.41 2.81
N GLU A 80 -16.76 1.30 3.10
CA GLU A 80 -17.65 1.90 2.11
C GLU A 80 -16.84 2.63 1.01
N SER A 81 -17.27 2.50 -0.25
CA SER A 81 -16.65 3.12 -1.42
C SER A 81 -17.09 4.57 -1.65
#